data_AF-A0A0N4ZN40-F1
#
_entry.id   AF-A0A0N4ZN40-F1
#
_cell.length_a   1.000
_cell.length_b   1.000
_cell.length_c   1.000
_cell.angle_alpha   90.00
_cell.angle_beta   90.00
_cell.angle_gamma   90.00
#
_symmetry.space_group_name_H-M   'P 1'
#
loop_
_entity.id
_entity.type
_entity.pdbx_description
1 polymer ?
#
loop_
_entity_poly.entity_id
_entity_poly.type
_entity_poly.pdbx_seq_one_letter_code
_entity_poly.pdbx_strand_id
1 'polypeptide(L)'
;MLGVEFLHESGSKYCSVEEKCAYIQVDIPDLIVGYAQGCSNSIFNIINDLSYIRKDFYNEMGINFIEESYNLCHEDKIYYKSGKVLSGNFYFYISCANDLDNILKIDVPPLNNIPGPTEIVNCKGNDGNVTCSEGFCTYYNIVFNDTMRHVSVIKDFYGCPSDFYNTLYNIQEEFALPNLFFFESGKSCSQRTNSYNYEFFMENIIYFYQSCDTNINIISNQLHDYKKNFSIENIMYGECYYLVNGYFSQTDEDIGNIETLCDTKYCVTLTINEYDTTGLFMGCSSDLNQYLNVINKKQKNLFGSKIDEYIEICNNGETLSINYENNFSMSINCNNSIKSIINEKILSTTNKEILPKYKDEMLVEEEIEYTTFPEKEIAIIKKSLHYDSTIGSERLKNGCYQNTVLFFNLQIIFLIVIFCTKF
;
A
#
# COMPACT_ATOMS: atom_id res chain seq x y z
N MET A 1 20.72 5.97 -7.86
CA MET A 1 20.43 6.68 -6.61
C MET A 1 21.08 8.03 -6.80
N LEU A 2 20.45 9.13 -6.38
CA LEU A 2 21.17 10.40 -6.38
C LEU A 2 22.20 10.33 -5.24
N GLY A 3 23.34 9.71 -5.52
CA GLY A 3 24.55 9.88 -4.71
C GLY A 3 25.01 11.29 -4.96
N VAL A 4 24.59 12.21 -4.09
CA VAL A 4 24.91 13.62 -4.28
C VAL A 4 25.87 14.04 -3.20
N GLU A 5 27.14 14.06 -3.58
CA GLU A 5 28.11 14.90 -2.92
C GLU A 5 28.05 16.26 -3.60
N PHE A 6 27.21 17.18 -3.09
CA PHE A 6 27.32 18.58 -3.48
C PHE A 6 28.51 19.19 -2.72
N LEU A 7 29.72 18.91 -3.21
CA LEU A 7 30.88 19.71 -2.85
C LEU A 7 30.78 21.02 -3.62
N HIS A 8 30.26 22.02 -2.91
CA HIS A 8 30.45 23.46 -3.09
C HIS A 8 30.90 23.93 -4.49
N GLU A 9 30.06 24.70 -5.19
CA GLU A 9 30.55 25.68 -6.16
C GLU A 9 31.39 26.71 -5.40
N SER A 10 32.71 26.64 -5.50
CA SER A 10 33.65 27.59 -4.89
C SER A 10 33.28 29.03 -5.30
N GLY A 11 32.71 29.82 -4.37
CA GLY A 11 32.24 31.17 -4.70
C GLY A 11 32.34 32.18 -3.56
N SER A 12 31.68 31.95 -2.42
CA SER A 12 31.67 32.93 -1.32
C SER A 12 31.50 32.28 0.06
N LYS A 13 32.25 32.79 1.04
CA LYS A 13 32.17 32.41 2.46
C LYS A 13 30.81 32.78 3.11
N TYR A 14 30.10 33.70 2.48
CA TYR A 14 28.86 34.30 2.95
C TYR A 14 27.79 34.16 1.88
N CYS A 15 26.55 34.03 2.33
CA CYS A 15 25.37 34.18 1.48
C CYS A 15 24.96 35.66 1.40
N SER A 16 23.91 35.96 0.64
CA SER A 16 23.37 37.32 0.63
C SER A 16 22.93 37.75 2.03
N VAL A 17 22.82 39.06 2.31
CA VAL A 17 22.54 39.60 3.67
C VAL A 17 21.21 39.08 4.25
N GLU A 18 20.31 38.62 3.39
CA GLU A 18 18.99 38.10 3.74
C GLU A 18 18.96 36.55 3.85
N GLU A 19 20.07 35.88 3.56
CA GLU A 19 20.17 34.42 3.51
C GLU A 19 21.20 33.89 4.51
N LYS A 20 20.91 32.73 5.09
CA LYS A 20 21.85 32.01 5.95
C LYS A 20 22.68 31.01 5.15
N CYS A 21 23.84 30.67 5.67
CA CYS A 21 24.57 29.49 5.26
C CYS A 21 23.91 28.26 5.91
N ALA A 22 23.63 27.23 5.12
CA ALA A 22 22.97 26.01 5.55
C ALA A 22 23.87 24.79 5.26
N TYR A 23 23.83 23.82 6.16
CA TYR A 23 24.40 22.49 6.01
C TYR A 23 23.28 21.47 6.13
N ILE A 24 23.19 20.58 5.15
CA ILE A 24 22.25 19.46 5.14
C ILE A 24 23.04 18.15 5.08
N GLN A 25 22.62 17.16 5.85
CA GLN A 25 23.06 15.78 5.71
C GLN A 25 21.85 14.85 5.71
N VAL A 26 21.79 13.96 4.72
CA VAL A 26 20.65 13.08 4.49
C VAL A 26 21.12 11.68 4.16
N ASP A 27 20.37 10.70 4.63
CA ASP A 27 20.46 9.30 4.20
C ASP A 27 19.03 8.81 4.03
N ILE A 28 18.54 8.89 2.80
CA ILE A 28 17.22 8.43 2.39
C ILE A 28 17.44 7.39 1.28
N PRO A 29 17.33 6.08 1.60
CA PRO A 29 17.66 5.01 0.65
C PRO A 29 16.93 5.14 -0.68
N ASP A 30 17.67 4.97 -1.77
CA ASP A 30 17.25 5.12 -3.18
C ASP A 30 16.73 6.50 -3.60
N LEU A 31 16.67 7.48 -2.69
CA LEU A 31 16.32 8.86 -3.02
C LEU A 31 17.57 9.74 -3.03
N ILE A 32 18.21 9.93 -1.87
CA ILE A 32 19.41 10.77 -1.73
C ILE A 32 20.24 10.34 -0.51
N VAL A 33 21.55 10.21 -0.70
CA VAL A 33 22.52 9.97 0.38
C VAL A 33 23.69 10.92 0.17
N GLY A 34 23.97 11.76 1.16
CA GLY A 34 24.97 12.80 1.00
C GLY A 34 24.90 13.91 2.03
N TYR A 35 25.75 14.91 1.79
CA TYR A 35 25.67 16.18 2.48
C TYR A 35 25.87 17.31 1.46
N ALA A 36 25.33 18.48 1.78
CA ALA A 36 25.54 19.70 1.02
C ALA A 36 25.72 20.87 1.97
N GLN A 37 26.50 21.87 1.54
CA GLN A 37 26.67 23.11 2.26
C GLN A 37 26.59 24.28 1.27
N GLY A 38 25.81 25.31 1.60
CA GLY A 38 25.57 26.43 0.69
C GLY A 38 24.61 27.45 1.28
N CYS A 39 23.96 28.25 0.44
CA CYS A 39 22.95 29.20 0.89
C CYS A 39 21.61 28.52 1.14
N SER A 40 20.90 28.96 2.19
CA SER A 40 19.65 28.36 2.66
C SER A 40 18.65 28.20 1.53
N ASN A 41 18.47 29.20 0.68
CA ASN A 41 17.53 29.13 -0.45
C ASN A 41 17.87 28.01 -1.44
N SER A 42 19.14 27.83 -1.80
CA SER A 42 19.57 26.72 -2.66
C SER A 42 19.34 25.36 -2.00
N ILE A 43 19.61 25.24 -0.69
CA ILE A 43 19.36 24.01 0.06
C ILE A 43 17.85 23.71 0.15
N PHE A 44 17.01 24.71 0.42
CA PHE A 44 15.56 24.53 0.49
C PHE A 44 14.92 24.23 -0.87
N ASN A 45 15.49 24.70 -1.98
CA ASN A 45 15.08 24.27 -3.31
C ASN A 45 15.30 22.76 -3.50
N ILE A 46 16.46 22.23 -3.09
CA ILE A 46 16.75 20.79 -3.13
C ILE A 46 15.74 20.02 -2.24
N ILE A 47 15.49 20.51 -1.02
CA ILE A 47 14.54 19.88 -0.09
C ILE A 47 13.12 19.85 -0.66
N ASN A 48 12.69 20.95 -1.28
CA ASN A 48 11.36 21.05 -1.88
C ASN A 48 11.19 20.04 -3.01
N ASP A 49 12.20 19.89 -3.88
CA ASP A 49 12.16 18.90 -4.96
C ASP A 49 12.06 17.47 -4.42
N LEU A 50 12.78 17.13 -3.34
CA LEU A 50 12.72 15.81 -2.70
C LEU A 50 11.31 15.46 -2.18
N SER A 51 10.57 16.46 -1.70
CA SER A 51 9.24 16.26 -1.12
C SER A 51 8.19 15.76 -2.11
N TYR A 52 8.38 16.06 -3.41
CA TYR A 52 7.45 15.66 -4.47
C TYR A 52 7.77 14.30 -5.08
N ILE A 53 8.98 13.76 -4.89
CA ILE A 53 9.43 12.54 -5.55
C ILE A 53 8.90 11.29 -4.84
N ARG A 54 8.78 11.30 -3.49
CA ARG A 54 8.45 10.12 -2.68
C ARG A 54 7.34 10.42 -1.67
N LYS A 55 6.15 9.86 -1.90
CA LYS A 55 4.95 10.04 -1.04
C LYS A 55 5.14 9.48 0.37
N ASP A 56 5.77 8.31 0.48
CA ASP A 56 6.05 7.67 1.77
C ASP A 56 7.01 8.50 2.62
N PHE A 57 8.03 9.09 2.01
CA PHE A 57 8.93 10.04 2.67
C PHE A 57 8.19 11.31 3.11
N TYR A 58 7.39 11.91 2.22
CA TYR A 58 6.63 13.12 2.54
C TYR A 58 5.67 12.91 3.72
N ASN A 59 4.94 11.80 3.73
CA ASN A 59 4.02 11.45 4.81
C ASN A 59 4.76 11.30 6.16
N GLU A 60 5.89 10.61 6.16
CA GLU A 60 6.69 10.38 7.35
C GLU A 60 7.35 11.68 7.86
N MET A 61 7.77 12.58 6.96
CA MET A 61 8.29 13.91 7.31
C MET A 61 7.21 14.85 7.85
N GLY A 62 5.96 14.71 7.41
CA GLY A 62 4.83 15.51 7.85
C GLY A 62 4.62 16.77 7.01
N ILE A 63 3.37 17.21 6.89
CA ILE A 63 2.91 18.22 5.90
C ILE A 63 3.66 19.56 5.98
N ASN A 64 4.14 19.96 7.16
CA ASN A 64 4.78 21.26 7.38
C ASN A 64 6.31 21.19 7.51
N PHE A 65 6.94 20.07 7.17
CA PHE A 65 8.37 19.86 7.48
C PHE A 65 9.28 20.89 6.83
N ILE A 66 8.95 21.36 5.61
CA ILE A 66 9.74 22.38 4.90
C ILE A 66 9.67 23.71 5.65
N GLU A 67 8.48 24.15 6.04
CA GLU A 67 8.29 25.39 6.79
C GLU A 67 8.95 25.30 8.18
N GLU A 68 8.77 24.18 8.88
CA GLU A 68 9.38 23.94 10.19
C GLU A 68 10.91 23.99 10.11
N SER A 69 11.51 23.27 9.17
CA SER A 69 12.96 23.26 8.98
C SER A 69 13.50 24.62 8.52
N TYR A 70 12.75 25.37 7.70
CA TYR A 70 13.08 26.74 7.31
C TYR A 70 13.08 27.71 8.48
N ASN A 71 12.06 27.65 9.33
CA ASN A 71 11.96 28.49 10.52
C ASN A 71 13.08 28.18 11.52
N LEU A 72 13.37 26.91 11.77
CA LEU A 72 14.47 26.51 12.65
C LEU A 72 15.83 26.96 12.09
N CYS A 73 16.03 26.86 10.77
CA CYS A 73 17.20 27.41 10.10
C CYS A 73 17.34 28.92 10.34
N HIS A 74 16.25 29.69 10.22
CA HIS A 74 16.24 31.14 10.51
C HIS A 74 16.50 31.48 11.98
N GLU A 75 16.29 30.53 12.90
CA GLU A 75 16.57 30.68 14.32
C GLU A 75 17.95 30.12 14.74
N ASP A 76 18.79 29.71 13.79
CA ASP A 76 20.09 29.02 14.05
C ASP A 76 19.91 27.74 14.89
N LYS A 77 18.76 27.08 14.74
CA LYS A 77 18.43 25.81 15.38
C LYS A 77 18.61 24.65 14.42
N ILE A 78 18.90 23.49 15.00
CA ILE A 78 19.03 22.23 14.27
C ILE A 78 17.63 21.67 14.05
N TYR A 79 17.36 21.23 12.82
CA TYR A 79 16.25 20.33 12.53
C TYR A 79 16.81 18.93 12.24
N TYR A 80 16.34 17.95 12.99
CA TYR A 80 16.73 16.55 12.85
C TYR A 80 15.48 15.68 12.89
N LYS A 81 15.37 14.78 11.91
CA LYS A 81 14.30 13.78 11.85
C LYS A 81 14.85 12.46 11.36
N SER A 82 14.41 11.36 11.97
CA SER A 82 14.69 10.01 11.51
C SER A 82 13.43 9.16 11.60
N GLY A 83 13.29 8.20 10.70
CA GLY A 83 12.10 7.37 10.63
C GLY A 83 12.25 6.23 9.64
N LYS A 84 11.13 5.74 9.12
CA LYS A 84 11.09 4.64 8.16
C LYS A 84 10.34 5.04 6.90
N VAL A 85 10.96 4.74 5.77
CA VAL A 85 10.36 4.79 4.43
C VAL A 85 10.38 3.39 3.83
N LEU A 86 9.67 3.17 2.72
CA LEU A 86 9.59 1.84 2.11
C LEU A 86 10.96 1.31 1.66
N SER A 87 11.89 2.19 1.29
CA SER A 87 13.25 1.82 0.88
C SER A 87 14.20 1.52 2.05
N GLY A 88 13.81 1.83 3.30
CA GLY A 88 14.60 1.57 4.50
C GLY A 88 14.43 2.62 5.60
N ASN A 89 15.34 2.59 6.58
CA ASN A 89 15.42 3.66 7.58
C ASN A 89 16.03 4.91 6.94
N PHE A 90 15.59 6.09 7.36
CA PHE A 90 16.18 7.34 6.89
C PHE A 90 16.52 8.28 8.05
N TYR A 91 17.38 9.25 7.77
CA TYR A 91 17.49 10.47 8.56
C TYR A 91 17.69 11.71 7.69
N PHE A 92 17.31 12.85 8.27
CA PHE A 92 17.38 14.18 7.68
C PHE A 92 17.91 15.14 8.75
N TYR A 93 19.01 15.82 8.45
CA TYR A 93 19.65 16.81 9.32
C TYR A 93 19.84 18.11 8.55
N ILE A 94 19.44 19.24 9.14
CA ILE A 94 19.80 20.56 8.65
C ILE A 94 20.16 21.51 9.81
N SER A 95 21.21 22.30 9.60
CA SER A 95 21.62 23.38 10.49
C SER A 95 22.01 24.61 9.68
N CYS A 96 21.79 25.79 10.23
CA CYS A 96 22.11 27.05 9.58
C CYS A 96 22.88 27.98 10.52
N ALA A 97 23.65 28.88 9.91
CA ALA A 97 24.37 29.97 10.57
C ALA A 97 24.53 31.14 9.60
N ASN A 98 24.95 32.31 10.11
CA ASN A 98 25.21 33.49 9.28
C ASN A 98 26.45 33.35 8.37
N ASP A 99 27.31 32.38 8.66
CA ASP A 99 28.49 32.07 7.87
C ASP A 99 28.78 30.56 7.89
N LEU A 100 29.51 30.09 6.88
CA LEU A 100 29.79 28.68 6.66
C LEU A 100 30.65 28.04 7.77
N ASP A 101 31.47 28.82 8.50
CA ASP A 101 32.39 28.29 9.51
C ASP A 101 31.68 28.03 10.85
N ASN A 102 30.57 28.72 11.10
CA ASN A 102 29.81 28.65 12.34
C ASN A 102 28.60 27.72 12.30
N ILE A 103 28.40 26.96 11.21
CA ILE A 103 27.29 26.00 11.13
C ILE A 103 27.52 24.86 12.13
N LEU A 104 26.52 24.62 12.98
CA LEU A 104 26.58 23.54 13.96
C LEU A 104 26.47 22.18 13.25
N LYS A 105 27.34 21.25 13.63
CA LYS A 105 27.33 19.84 13.19
C LYS A 105 27.33 18.93 14.41
N ILE A 106 26.45 19.24 15.36
CA ILE A 106 26.31 18.51 16.63
C ILE A 106 25.37 17.33 16.42
N ASP A 107 25.76 16.16 16.95
CA ASP A 107 24.99 14.91 16.93
C ASP A 107 24.53 14.45 15.53
N VAL A 108 25.28 14.86 14.50
CA VAL A 108 25.06 14.41 13.13
C VAL A 108 25.42 12.92 13.05
N PRO A 109 24.50 12.03 12.63
CA PRO A 109 24.83 10.63 12.44
C PRO A 109 26.01 10.46 11.48
N PRO A 110 26.87 9.44 11.66
CA PRO A 110 27.89 9.16 10.66
C PRO A 110 27.22 8.79 9.33
N LEU A 111 27.55 9.52 8.27
CA LEU A 111 27.13 9.14 6.92
C LEU A 111 27.94 7.91 6.51
N ASN A 112 27.24 6.86 6.06
CA ASN A 112 27.89 5.73 5.42
C ASN A 112 28.62 6.18 4.14
N ASN A 113 29.37 5.28 3.48
CA ASN A 113 30.02 5.61 2.21
C ASN A 113 29.01 6.23 1.24
N ILE A 114 29.26 7.48 0.83
CA ILE A 114 28.44 8.16 -0.16
C ILE A 114 28.50 7.31 -1.43
N PRO A 115 27.36 6.81 -1.91
CA PRO A 115 27.34 6.01 -3.12
C PRO A 115 27.84 6.87 -4.27
N GLY A 116 28.70 6.31 -5.11
CA GLY A 116 29.14 6.98 -6.33
C GLY A 116 27.97 7.29 -7.27
N PRO A 117 28.19 8.13 -8.29
CA PRO A 117 27.17 8.39 -9.30
C PRO A 117 26.69 7.07 -9.88
N THR A 118 25.37 6.88 -9.90
CA THR A 118 24.79 5.65 -10.44
C THR A 118 24.60 5.83 -11.93
N GLU A 119 24.95 4.80 -12.71
CA GLU A 119 24.72 4.82 -14.15
C GLU A 119 23.22 4.91 -14.43
N ILE A 120 22.83 5.81 -15.33
CA ILE A 120 21.46 5.92 -15.78
C ILE A 120 21.10 4.67 -16.59
N VAL A 121 19.97 4.04 -16.28
CA VAL A 121 19.49 2.84 -16.98
C VAL A 121 18.18 3.12 -17.72
N ASN A 122 17.97 2.42 -18.83
CA ASN A 122 16.69 2.44 -19.53
C ASN A 122 15.89 1.20 -19.14
N CYS A 123 14.74 1.44 -18.53
CA CYS A 123 13.81 0.42 -18.07
C CYS A 123 12.61 0.35 -19.00
N LYS A 124 11.93 -0.80 -19.01
CA LYS A 124 10.57 -0.84 -19.51
C LYS A 124 9.67 -0.18 -18.46
N GLY A 125 8.87 0.76 -18.90
CA GLY A 125 7.75 1.34 -18.17
C GLY A 125 6.42 0.80 -18.69
N ASN A 126 5.34 1.06 -17.95
CA ASN A 126 4.00 0.69 -18.36
C ASN A 126 3.59 1.34 -19.70
N ASP A 127 4.02 2.58 -19.95
CA ASP A 127 3.69 3.37 -21.14
C ASP A 127 4.83 3.46 -22.18
N GLY A 128 5.83 2.58 -22.08
CA GLY A 128 7.01 2.58 -22.97
C GLY A 128 8.32 2.62 -22.18
N ASN A 129 9.43 2.94 -22.82
CA ASN A 129 10.72 2.97 -22.12
C ASN A 129 10.82 4.19 -21.19
N VAL A 130 11.29 3.97 -19.97
CA VAL A 130 11.53 5.02 -18.96
C VAL A 130 13.00 5.01 -18.57
N THR A 131 13.56 6.19 -18.33
CA THR A 131 14.97 6.36 -17.95
C THR A 131 15.07 6.58 -16.44
N CYS A 132 15.80 5.72 -15.74
CA CYS A 132 15.90 5.74 -14.28
C CYS A 132 17.30 6.19 -13.85
N SER A 133 17.37 7.31 -13.12
CA SER A 133 18.59 7.83 -12.50
C SER A 133 18.98 7.04 -11.24
N GLU A 134 18.07 6.19 -10.76
CA GLU A 134 18.31 5.29 -9.65
C GLU A 134 19.32 4.18 -10.00
N GLY A 135 19.50 3.92 -11.30
CA GLY A 135 20.47 2.99 -11.86
C GLY A 135 20.08 1.52 -11.80
N PHE A 136 18.79 1.25 -11.59
CA PHE A 136 18.20 -0.08 -11.74
C PHE A 136 16.71 0.04 -12.10
N CYS A 137 16.14 -1.07 -12.56
CA CYS A 137 14.73 -1.20 -12.86
C CYS A 137 14.03 -1.99 -11.77
N THR A 138 12.73 -1.76 -11.65
CA THR A 138 11.89 -2.46 -10.69
C THR A 138 10.71 -3.09 -11.39
N TYR A 139 10.30 -4.22 -10.83
CA TYR A 139 9.08 -4.92 -11.19
C TYR A 139 8.37 -5.37 -9.92
N TYR A 140 7.05 -5.30 -9.91
CA TYR A 140 6.27 -6.13 -9.01
C TYR A 140 5.03 -6.71 -9.68
N ASN A 141 4.55 -7.80 -9.09
CA ASN A 141 3.22 -8.33 -9.30
C ASN A 141 2.57 -8.53 -7.93
N ILE A 142 1.36 -8.01 -7.79
CA ILE A 142 0.53 -8.24 -6.61
C ILE A 142 -0.81 -8.81 -7.05
N VAL A 143 -1.26 -9.82 -6.31
CA VAL A 143 -2.55 -10.46 -6.48
C VAL A 143 -3.27 -10.41 -5.14
N PHE A 144 -4.43 -9.75 -5.13
CA PHE A 144 -5.39 -9.79 -4.03
C PHE A 144 -6.49 -10.77 -4.41
N ASN A 145 -6.57 -11.89 -3.71
CA ASN A 145 -7.66 -12.86 -3.87
C ASN A 145 -8.66 -12.65 -2.75
N ASP A 146 -9.77 -11.98 -3.07
CA ASP A 146 -10.92 -11.86 -2.18
C ASP A 146 -11.64 -13.20 -2.15
N THR A 147 -11.42 -13.95 -1.07
CA THR A 147 -11.98 -15.30 -0.90
C THR A 147 -13.45 -15.28 -0.48
N MET A 148 -13.97 -14.12 -0.07
CA MET A 148 -15.39 -13.95 0.23
C MET A 148 -16.20 -13.81 -1.05
N ARG A 149 -15.71 -13.01 -2.00
CA ARG A 149 -16.40 -12.72 -3.28
C ARG A 149 -15.93 -13.60 -4.42
N HIS A 150 -14.88 -14.39 -4.22
CA HIS A 150 -14.22 -15.19 -5.24
C HIS A 150 -13.76 -14.37 -6.45
N VAL A 151 -13.16 -13.20 -6.17
CA VAL A 151 -12.59 -12.31 -7.19
C VAL A 151 -11.12 -12.06 -6.93
N SER A 152 -10.37 -11.86 -8.02
CA SER A 152 -8.95 -11.55 -7.95
C SER A 152 -8.69 -10.18 -8.56
N VAL A 153 -7.98 -9.32 -7.83
CA VAL A 153 -7.44 -8.07 -8.35
C VAL A 153 -5.95 -8.24 -8.54
N ILE A 154 -5.47 -8.02 -9.75
CA ILE A 154 -4.06 -8.15 -10.11
C ILE A 154 -3.54 -6.77 -10.47
N LYS A 155 -2.42 -6.38 -9.87
CA LYS A 155 -1.68 -5.20 -10.28
C LYS A 155 -0.24 -5.58 -10.58
N ASP A 156 0.30 -4.98 -11.62
CA ASP A 156 1.69 -5.09 -12.00
C ASP A 156 2.26 -3.71 -12.29
N PHE A 157 3.58 -3.63 -12.21
CA PHE A 157 4.30 -2.40 -12.45
C PHE A 157 5.67 -2.72 -12.98
N TYR A 158 6.10 -1.97 -14.00
CA TYR A 158 7.48 -1.89 -14.43
C TYR A 158 7.90 -0.43 -14.45
N GLY A 159 9.07 -0.11 -13.91
CA GLY A 159 9.57 1.26 -13.97
C GLY A 159 10.70 1.55 -12.99
N CYS A 160 10.83 2.83 -12.66
CA CYS A 160 11.88 3.32 -11.79
C CYS A 160 11.57 3.07 -10.31
N PRO A 161 12.60 2.93 -9.46
CA PRO A 161 12.42 2.71 -8.02
C PRO A 161 11.55 3.76 -7.33
N SER A 162 11.70 5.06 -7.65
CA SER A 162 10.87 6.09 -7.01
C SER A 162 9.37 5.90 -7.29
N ASP A 163 9.01 5.58 -8.52
CA ASP A 163 7.63 5.30 -8.94
C ASP A 163 7.12 4.00 -8.32
N PHE A 164 7.99 2.99 -8.19
CA PHE A 164 7.69 1.75 -7.49
C PHE A 164 7.26 2.01 -6.04
N TYR A 165 8.04 2.78 -5.28
CA TYR A 165 7.70 3.11 -3.90
C TYR A 165 6.42 3.92 -3.79
N ASN A 166 6.21 4.90 -4.68
CA ASN A 166 4.95 5.65 -4.73
C ASN A 166 3.75 4.74 -5.03
N THR A 167 3.92 3.77 -5.91
CA THR A 167 2.85 2.83 -6.28
C THR A 167 2.53 1.88 -5.12
N LEU A 168 3.54 1.36 -4.44
CA LEU A 168 3.33 0.58 -3.21
C LEU A 168 2.59 1.39 -2.14
N TYR A 169 3.00 2.64 -1.93
CA TYR A 169 2.32 3.53 -1.00
C TYR A 169 0.84 3.73 -1.36
N ASN A 170 0.53 4.00 -2.63
CA ASN A 170 -0.85 4.14 -3.09
C ASN A 170 -1.66 2.85 -2.90
N ILE A 171 -1.06 1.68 -3.15
CA ILE A 171 -1.72 0.38 -2.91
C ILE A 171 -2.02 0.20 -1.42
N GLN A 172 -1.13 0.61 -0.52
CA GLN A 172 -1.41 0.54 0.92
C GLN A 172 -2.62 1.40 1.30
N GLU A 173 -2.72 2.61 0.76
CA GLU A 173 -3.87 3.48 1.01
C GLU A 173 -5.16 2.95 0.39
N GLU A 174 -5.10 2.48 -0.87
CA GLU A 174 -6.26 1.98 -1.62
C GLU A 174 -6.89 0.75 -0.97
N PHE A 175 -6.06 -0.17 -0.47
CA PHE A 175 -6.50 -1.42 0.15
C PHE A 175 -6.50 -1.35 1.69
N ALA A 176 -6.32 -0.16 2.27
CA ALA A 176 -6.25 0.07 3.71
C ALA A 176 -5.30 -0.90 4.44
N LEU A 177 -4.17 -1.24 3.81
CA LEU A 177 -3.17 -2.13 4.37
C LEU A 177 -2.45 -1.42 5.54
N PRO A 178 -1.91 -2.17 6.52
CA PRO A 178 -1.14 -1.59 7.61
C PRO A 178 0.00 -0.71 7.10
N ASN A 179 0.29 0.36 7.85
CA ASN A 179 1.49 1.15 7.61
C ASN A 179 2.71 0.22 7.58
N LEU A 180 3.61 0.45 6.61
CA LEU A 180 4.81 -0.38 6.40
C LEU A 180 4.55 -1.85 5.99
N PHE A 181 3.35 -2.23 5.53
CA PHE A 181 3.07 -3.56 4.97
C PHE A 181 4.11 -4.00 3.92
N PHE A 182 4.50 -3.11 3.02
CA PHE A 182 5.53 -3.39 2.00
C PHE A 182 6.95 -2.99 2.42
N PHE A 183 7.23 -2.73 3.70
CA PHE A 183 8.55 -2.25 4.12
C PHE A 183 9.68 -3.23 3.79
N GLU A 184 9.51 -4.52 4.11
CA GLU A 184 10.55 -5.51 3.80
C GLU A 184 10.73 -5.71 2.28
N SER A 185 9.64 -5.68 1.51
CA SER A 185 9.67 -5.73 0.05
C SER A 185 10.32 -4.49 -0.59
N GLY A 186 10.09 -3.31 -0.02
CA GLY A 186 10.70 -2.08 -0.49
C GLY A 186 12.19 -2.00 -0.14
N LYS A 187 12.56 -2.49 1.05
CA LYS A 187 13.94 -2.61 1.52
C LYS A 187 14.73 -3.68 0.78
N SER A 188 14.13 -4.81 0.41
CA SER A 188 14.80 -5.80 -0.45
C SER A 188 15.11 -5.21 -1.83
N CYS A 189 14.24 -4.34 -2.34
CA CYS A 189 14.46 -3.64 -3.59
C CYS A 189 15.67 -2.68 -3.53
N SER A 190 15.84 -1.93 -2.43
CA SER A 190 17.01 -1.06 -2.25
C SER A 190 18.33 -1.85 -2.16
N GLN A 191 18.22 -3.10 -1.73
CA GLN A 191 19.32 -4.07 -1.71
C GLN A 191 19.51 -4.81 -3.05
N ARG A 192 18.71 -4.48 -4.08
CA ARG A 192 18.71 -5.13 -5.41
C ARG A 192 18.48 -6.63 -5.34
N THR A 193 17.59 -7.04 -4.44
CA THR A 193 17.17 -8.43 -4.27
C THR A 193 15.70 -8.59 -4.62
N ASN A 194 15.31 -9.85 -4.86
CA ASN A 194 13.91 -10.19 -5.11
C ASN A 194 13.24 -10.52 -3.78
N SER A 195 11.95 -10.21 -3.65
CA SER A 195 11.13 -10.62 -2.52
C SER A 195 9.89 -11.35 -2.99
N TYR A 196 9.48 -12.32 -2.18
CA TYR A 196 8.18 -12.96 -2.27
C TYR A 196 7.53 -12.79 -0.91
N ASN A 197 6.32 -12.25 -0.89
CA ASN A 197 5.51 -12.14 0.31
C ASN A 197 4.16 -12.82 0.09
N TYR A 198 3.73 -13.56 1.10
CA TYR A 198 2.46 -14.27 1.12
C TYR A 198 1.77 -13.90 2.41
N GLU A 199 0.67 -13.18 2.31
CA GLU A 199 -0.01 -12.66 3.48
C GLU A 199 -1.51 -12.92 3.44
N PHE A 200 -2.06 -12.92 4.65
CA PHE A 200 -3.49 -12.87 4.87
C PHE A 200 -3.84 -11.47 5.37
N PHE A 201 -4.88 -10.85 4.84
CA PHE A 201 -5.35 -9.56 5.36
C PHE A 201 -6.85 -9.39 5.09
N MET A 202 -7.63 -9.26 6.16
CA MET A 202 -9.09 -9.27 6.09
C MET A 202 -9.59 -10.51 5.32
N GLU A 203 -10.45 -10.36 4.31
CA GLU A 203 -10.93 -11.43 3.42
C GLU A 203 -9.96 -11.84 2.30
N ASN A 204 -8.81 -11.17 2.21
CA ASN A 204 -7.88 -11.29 1.10
C ASN A 204 -6.71 -12.22 1.41
N ILE A 205 -6.38 -13.05 0.43
CA ILE A 205 -5.07 -13.69 0.33
C ILE A 205 -4.22 -12.86 -0.62
N ILE A 206 -3.09 -12.36 -0.12
CA ILE A 206 -2.19 -11.46 -0.85
C ILE A 206 -0.95 -12.22 -1.27
N TYR A 207 -0.70 -12.25 -2.58
CA TYR A 207 0.55 -12.72 -3.16
C TYR A 207 1.29 -11.50 -3.70
N PHE A 208 2.49 -11.25 -3.21
CA PHE A 208 3.32 -10.15 -3.68
C PHE A 208 4.68 -10.69 -4.11
N TYR A 209 5.08 -10.34 -5.32
CA TYR A 209 6.41 -10.59 -5.83
C TYR A 209 7.02 -9.28 -6.31
N GLN A 210 8.29 -9.07 -5.98
CA GLN A 210 9.06 -7.93 -6.45
C GLN A 210 10.44 -8.40 -6.92
N SER A 211 10.92 -7.76 -7.98
CA SER A 211 12.29 -7.87 -8.47
C SER A 211 12.87 -6.51 -8.76
N CYS A 212 14.10 -6.26 -8.30
CA CYS A 212 14.84 -5.03 -8.55
C CYS A 212 16.15 -5.35 -9.25
N ASP A 213 16.02 -5.70 -10.52
CA ASP A 213 17.10 -6.05 -11.44
C ASP A 213 16.99 -5.18 -12.71
N THR A 214 18.14 -4.83 -13.26
CA THR A 214 18.28 -4.17 -14.56
C THR A 214 17.82 -5.03 -15.76
N ASN A 215 17.78 -6.36 -15.63
CA ASN A 215 17.52 -7.26 -16.76
C ASN A 215 16.08 -7.78 -16.83
N ILE A 216 15.29 -7.19 -17.74
CA ILE A 216 13.88 -7.53 -17.93
C ILE A 216 13.61 -8.98 -18.34
N ASN A 217 14.53 -9.63 -19.04
CA ASN A 217 14.35 -11.02 -19.49
C ASN A 217 14.43 -12.01 -18.31
N ILE A 218 15.09 -11.62 -17.22
CA ILE A 218 15.11 -12.43 -15.98
C ILE A 218 13.74 -12.34 -15.31
N ILE A 219 13.15 -11.15 -15.27
CA ILE A 219 11.86 -10.89 -14.64
C ILE A 219 10.74 -11.69 -15.31
N SER A 220 10.66 -11.68 -16.65
CA SER A 220 9.59 -12.38 -17.38
C SER A 220 9.59 -13.90 -17.18
N ASN A 221 10.76 -14.50 -16.91
CA ASN A 221 10.90 -15.94 -16.70
C ASN A 221 10.61 -16.37 -15.25
N GLN A 222 10.52 -15.42 -14.32
CA GLN A 222 10.27 -15.67 -12.89
C GLN A 222 8.82 -15.44 -12.48
N LEU A 223 7.97 -14.98 -13.39
CA LEU A 223 6.54 -14.83 -13.13
C LEU A 223 5.91 -16.20 -12.94
N HIS A 224 5.72 -16.57 -11.68
CA HIS A 224 4.87 -17.68 -11.31
C HIS A 224 3.43 -17.35 -11.70
N ASP A 225 2.78 -18.29 -12.38
CA ASP A 225 1.40 -18.17 -12.83
C ASP A 225 0.45 -18.33 -11.63
N TYR A 226 0.40 -17.32 -10.76
CA TYR A 226 -0.50 -17.27 -9.60
C TYR A 226 -1.94 -16.90 -10.00
N LYS A 227 -2.21 -16.75 -11.30
CA LYS A 227 -3.56 -16.50 -11.82
C LYS A 227 -4.42 -17.75 -11.63
N LYS A 228 -5.13 -17.82 -10.52
CA LYS A 228 -6.37 -18.60 -10.49
C LYS A 228 -7.37 -17.81 -11.32
N ASN A 229 -7.56 -18.21 -12.58
CA ASN A 229 -8.73 -17.77 -13.33
C ASN A 229 -9.95 -18.36 -12.61
N PHE A 230 -10.61 -17.57 -11.77
CA PHE A 230 -11.95 -17.90 -11.32
C PHE A 230 -12.83 -17.93 -12.56
N SER A 231 -13.05 -19.13 -13.11
CA SER A 231 -13.97 -19.29 -14.22
C SER A 231 -15.38 -19.13 -13.65
N ILE A 232 -16.04 -18.03 -14.02
CA ILE A 232 -17.44 -17.76 -13.70
C ILE A 232 -18.35 -18.83 -14.35
N GLU A 233 -17.81 -19.63 -15.27
CA GLU A 233 -18.50 -20.76 -15.90
C GLU A 233 -18.70 -21.96 -14.96
N ASN A 234 -18.14 -21.92 -13.74
CA ASN A 234 -18.34 -23.00 -12.78
C ASN A 234 -19.80 -23.07 -12.32
N ILE A 235 -20.33 -24.29 -12.29
CA ILE A 235 -21.66 -24.57 -11.75
C ILE A 235 -21.66 -24.24 -10.26
N MET A 236 -22.45 -23.25 -9.86
CA MET A 236 -22.69 -22.95 -8.45
C MET A 236 -23.47 -24.09 -7.81
N TYR A 237 -22.87 -24.73 -6.80
CA TYR A 237 -23.49 -25.85 -6.11
C TYR A 237 -24.41 -25.37 -4.97
N GLY A 238 -24.01 -24.32 -4.25
CA GLY A 238 -24.77 -23.83 -3.09
C GLY A 238 -24.10 -22.72 -2.30
N GLU A 239 -24.60 -22.48 -1.09
CA GLU A 239 -24.10 -21.46 -0.17
C GLU A 239 -23.31 -22.09 0.99
N CYS A 240 -22.22 -21.44 1.38
CA CYS A 240 -21.48 -21.70 2.62
C CYS A 240 -21.43 -20.45 3.48
N TYR A 241 -21.31 -20.64 4.79
CA TYR A 241 -21.04 -19.54 5.69
C TYR A 241 -19.57 -19.11 5.57
N TYR A 242 -19.34 -17.82 5.32
CA TYR A 242 -18.01 -17.23 5.22
C TYR A 242 -17.61 -16.52 6.52
N LEU A 243 -16.43 -16.84 7.02
CA LEU A 243 -15.81 -16.20 8.18
C LEU A 243 -14.30 -16.34 8.13
N VAL A 244 -13.56 -15.26 8.36
CA VAL A 244 -12.11 -15.30 8.62
C VAL A 244 -11.76 -14.48 9.86
N ASN A 245 -10.86 -14.99 10.70
CA ASN A 245 -10.33 -14.24 11.84
C ASN A 245 -8.90 -14.68 12.21
N GLY A 246 -8.31 -13.92 13.12
CA GLY A 246 -7.03 -14.19 13.77
C GLY A 246 -5.91 -14.34 12.74
N TYR A 247 -5.30 -15.52 12.69
CA TYR A 247 -4.24 -15.84 11.74
C TYR A 247 -4.56 -15.51 10.27
N PHE A 248 -5.82 -15.65 9.86
CA PHE A 248 -6.26 -15.49 8.47
C PHE A 248 -6.76 -14.10 8.10
N SER A 249 -6.93 -13.20 9.06
CA SER A 249 -7.32 -11.80 8.78
C SER A 249 -6.26 -10.81 9.25
N GLN A 250 -5.32 -11.25 10.10
CA GLN A 250 -4.46 -10.41 10.94
C GLN A 250 -5.24 -9.50 11.90
N THR A 251 -6.46 -9.89 12.25
CA THR A 251 -7.33 -9.17 13.19
C THR A 251 -8.00 -10.15 14.14
N ASP A 252 -8.28 -9.75 15.38
CA ASP A 252 -9.12 -10.54 16.29
C ASP A 252 -10.62 -10.40 15.97
N GLU A 253 -10.96 -9.54 15.01
CA GLU A 253 -12.32 -9.31 14.57
C GLU A 253 -12.75 -10.36 13.56
N ASP A 254 -13.97 -10.86 13.72
CA ASP A 254 -14.62 -11.71 12.73
C ASP A 254 -14.90 -10.90 11.46
N ILE A 255 -14.14 -11.18 10.40
CA ILE A 255 -14.37 -10.60 9.07
C ILE A 255 -15.27 -11.55 8.28
N GLY A 256 -16.38 -11.02 7.76
CA GLY A 256 -17.41 -11.82 7.11
C GLY A 256 -18.67 -11.92 7.98
N ASN A 257 -19.17 -13.15 8.17
CA ASN A 257 -20.51 -13.46 8.71
C ASN A 257 -21.64 -13.30 7.68
N ILE A 258 -21.38 -13.79 6.46
CA ILE A 258 -22.35 -13.82 5.37
C ILE A 258 -22.35 -15.18 4.67
N GLU A 259 -23.41 -15.47 3.91
CA GLU A 259 -23.42 -16.59 2.97
C GLU A 259 -22.59 -16.22 1.73
N THR A 260 -21.69 -17.10 1.30
CA THR A 260 -20.96 -17.01 0.03
C THR A 260 -21.33 -18.16 -0.90
N LEU A 261 -21.28 -17.93 -2.21
CA LEU A 261 -21.64 -18.88 -3.24
C LEU A 261 -20.44 -19.76 -3.61
N CYS A 262 -20.59 -21.07 -3.47
CA CYS A 262 -19.53 -22.03 -3.71
C CYS A 262 -19.72 -22.84 -4.98
N ASP A 263 -18.62 -23.05 -5.69
CA ASP A 263 -18.49 -23.94 -6.83
C ASP A 263 -18.05 -25.37 -6.44
N THR A 264 -18.20 -25.73 -5.16
CA THR A 264 -17.90 -27.06 -4.63
C THR A 264 -19.04 -27.62 -3.78
N LYS A 265 -19.00 -28.92 -3.49
CA LYS A 265 -20.06 -29.63 -2.74
C LYS A 265 -19.97 -29.47 -1.22
N TYR A 266 -18.86 -28.95 -0.71
CA TYR A 266 -18.57 -28.93 0.72
C TYR A 266 -18.12 -27.54 1.16
N CYS A 267 -18.59 -27.16 2.33
CA CYS A 267 -18.04 -26.04 3.08
C CYS A 267 -16.85 -26.55 3.90
N VAL A 268 -15.83 -25.71 4.03
CA VAL A 268 -14.65 -26.01 4.84
C VAL A 268 -14.66 -25.17 6.10
N THR A 269 -14.20 -25.76 7.21
CA THR A 269 -13.75 -25.05 8.40
C THR A 269 -12.29 -25.41 8.64
N LEU A 270 -11.41 -24.42 8.49
CA LEU A 270 -9.98 -24.54 8.72
C LEU A 270 -9.64 -23.77 10.00
N THR A 271 -9.08 -24.47 10.99
CA THR A 271 -8.60 -23.87 12.23
C THR A 271 -7.09 -24.07 12.32
N ILE A 272 -6.36 -23.00 12.63
CA ILE A 272 -4.91 -23.04 12.88
C ILE A 272 -4.62 -22.48 14.26
N ASN A 273 -3.66 -23.11 14.95
CA ASN A 273 -2.97 -22.50 16.08
C ASN A 273 -1.48 -22.47 15.76
N GLU A 274 -0.92 -21.28 15.63
CA GLU A 274 0.51 -21.04 15.45
C GLU A 274 1.02 -20.20 16.62
N TYR A 275 1.86 -20.78 17.47
CA TYR A 275 2.25 -20.22 18.76
C TYR A 275 1.02 -19.80 19.58
N ASP A 276 0.89 -18.51 19.91
CA ASP A 276 -0.22 -17.93 20.66
C ASP A 276 -1.32 -17.35 19.75
N THR A 277 -1.21 -17.53 18.42
CA THR A 277 -2.17 -17.01 17.45
C THR A 277 -3.09 -18.13 16.97
N THR A 278 -4.39 -17.96 17.18
CA THR A 278 -5.43 -18.83 16.58
C THR A 278 -5.96 -18.17 15.32
N GLY A 279 -6.39 -18.94 14.33
CA GLY A 279 -7.19 -18.42 13.22
C GLY A 279 -8.23 -19.42 12.77
N LEU A 280 -9.35 -18.89 12.31
CA LEU A 280 -10.48 -19.63 11.78
C LEU A 280 -10.79 -19.13 10.37
N PHE A 281 -10.92 -20.05 9.43
CA PHE A 281 -11.51 -19.82 8.11
C PHE A 281 -12.72 -20.74 7.95
N MET A 282 -13.85 -20.17 7.56
CA MET A 282 -15.02 -20.88 7.08
C MET A 282 -15.36 -20.36 5.69
N GLY A 283 -15.63 -21.26 4.74
CA GLY A 283 -15.96 -20.85 3.37
C GLY A 283 -16.07 -22.04 2.42
N CYS A 284 -15.79 -21.78 1.14
CA CYS A 284 -15.84 -22.80 0.09
C CYS A 284 -14.60 -23.69 0.11
N SER A 285 -14.78 -25.01 -0.08
CA SER A 285 -13.63 -25.92 -0.15
C SER A 285 -12.68 -25.63 -1.33
N SER A 286 -13.15 -24.95 -2.39
CA SER A 286 -12.32 -24.53 -3.53
C SER A 286 -11.25 -23.50 -3.18
N ASP A 287 -11.37 -22.82 -2.03
CA ASP A 287 -10.36 -21.86 -1.57
C ASP A 287 -9.32 -22.48 -0.64
N LEU A 288 -9.59 -23.67 -0.10
CA LEU A 288 -8.69 -24.36 0.83
C LEU A 288 -7.26 -24.48 0.28
N ASN A 289 -7.10 -24.74 -1.03
CA ASN A 289 -5.78 -24.84 -1.67
C ASN A 289 -4.99 -23.54 -1.55
N GLN A 290 -5.64 -22.38 -1.68
CA GLN A 290 -4.97 -21.08 -1.58
C GLN A 290 -4.47 -20.82 -0.16
N TYR A 291 -5.33 -21.07 0.83
CA TYR A 291 -4.97 -20.98 2.25
C TYR A 291 -3.80 -21.90 2.57
N LEU A 292 -3.89 -23.19 2.22
CA LEU A 292 -2.83 -24.17 2.49
C LEU A 292 -1.51 -23.80 1.83
N ASN A 293 -1.53 -23.26 0.61
CA ASN A 293 -0.31 -22.80 -0.05
C ASN A 293 0.34 -21.62 0.68
N VAL A 294 -0.43 -20.63 1.12
CA VAL A 294 0.11 -19.49 1.88
C VAL A 294 0.67 -19.95 3.23
N ILE A 295 -0.08 -20.77 3.98
CA ILE A 295 0.41 -21.35 5.23
C ILE A 295 1.72 -22.11 4.99
N ASN A 296 1.76 -22.96 3.96
CA ASN A 296 2.94 -23.74 3.62
C ASN A 296 4.15 -22.83 3.33
N LYS A 297 3.95 -21.73 2.61
CA LYS A 297 5.02 -20.76 2.30
C LYS A 297 5.48 -20.01 3.55
N LYS A 298 4.56 -19.50 4.38
CA LYS A 298 4.90 -18.84 5.64
C LYS A 298 5.65 -19.78 6.60
N GLN A 299 5.30 -21.06 6.60
CA GLN A 299 5.93 -22.12 7.39
C GLN A 299 7.11 -22.83 6.70
N LYS A 300 7.80 -22.17 5.76
CA LYS A 300 9.02 -22.71 5.11
C LYS A 300 8.84 -24.09 4.46
N ASN A 301 7.69 -24.29 3.81
CA ASN A 301 7.25 -25.52 3.15
C ASN A 301 6.96 -26.71 4.10
N LEU A 302 6.36 -26.45 5.27
CA LEU A 302 6.00 -27.45 6.29
C LEU A 302 5.19 -28.65 5.78
N PHE A 303 4.26 -28.42 4.85
CA PHE A 303 3.39 -29.47 4.30
C PHE A 303 4.03 -30.23 3.13
N GLY A 304 5.07 -29.67 2.52
CA GLY A 304 5.71 -30.26 1.34
C GLY A 304 4.70 -30.57 0.23
N SER A 305 4.62 -31.85 -0.17
CA SER A 305 3.70 -32.35 -1.20
C SER A 305 2.34 -32.82 -0.67
N LYS A 306 2.03 -32.65 0.63
CA LYS A 306 0.78 -33.15 1.25
C LYS A 306 -0.44 -32.27 0.99
N ILE A 307 -0.29 -31.11 0.37
CA ILE A 307 -1.42 -30.20 0.11
C ILE A 307 -2.48 -30.92 -0.74
N ASP A 308 -2.08 -31.63 -1.80
CA ASP A 308 -3.01 -32.35 -2.67
C ASP A 308 -3.81 -33.43 -1.91
N GLU A 309 -3.16 -34.15 -0.99
CA GLU A 309 -3.80 -35.12 -0.09
C GLU A 309 -4.86 -34.44 0.80
N TYR A 310 -4.56 -33.25 1.34
CA TYR A 310 -5.49 -32.51 2.20
C TYR A 310 -6.71 -32.01 1.43
N ILE A 311 -6.51 -31.60 0.16
CA ILE A 311 -7.59 -31.22 -0.74
C ILE A 311 -8.46 -32.43 -1.09
N GLU A 312 -7.88 -33.59 -1.35
CA GLU A 312 -8.62 -34.82 -1.64
C GLU A 312 -9.51 -35.26 -0.46
N ILE A 313 -8.95 -35.25 0.77
CA ILE A 313 -9.70 -35.54 2.00
C ILE A 313 -10.90 -34.59 2.14
N CYS A 314 -10.67 -33.29 1.91
CA CYS A 314 -11.75 -32.30 1.98
C CYS A 314 -12.82 -32.52 0.91
N ASN A 315 -12.42 -32.88 -0.32
CA ASN A 315 -13.33 -33.18 -1.42
C ASN A 315 -14.16 -34.46 -1.20
N ASN A 316 -13.74 -35.33 -0.28
CA ASN A 316 -14.50 -36.50 0.16
C ASN A 316 -15.42 -36.19 1.37
N GLY A 317 -15.43 -34.94 1.85
CA GLY A 317 -16.24 -34.51 2.99
C GLY A 317 -15.70 -34.98 4.34
N GLU A 318 -14.38 -35.26 4.42
CA GLU A 318 -13.75 -35.80 5.62
C GLU A 318 -13.15 -34.69 6.50
N THR A 319 -12.61 -35.10 7.66
CA THR A 319 -11.94 -34.23 8.62
C THR A 319 -10.50 -34.69 8.80
N LEU A 320 -9.57 -33.74 8.88
CA LEU A 320 -8.15 -33.97 9.11
C LEU A 320 -7.65 -33.08 10.24
N SER A 321 -6.81 -33.62 11.11
CA SER A 321 -6.10 -32.84 12.13
C SER A 321 -4.61 -33.17 12.08
N ILE A 322 -3.78 -32.14 12.05
CA ILE A 322 -2.34 -32.24 11.91
C ILE A 322 -1.70 -31.42 13.01
N ASN A 323 -0.75 -32.03 13.72
CA ASN A 323 0.05 -31.36 14.74
C ASN A 323 1.52 -31.46 14.34
N TYR A 324 2.18 -30.32 14.22
CA TYR A 324 3.62 -30.21 13.95
C TYR A 324 4.28 -29.57 15.17
N GLU A 325 5.05 -30.37 15.90
CA GLU A 325 5.70 -29.94 17.15
C GLU A 325 4.68 -29.33 18.15
N ASN A 326 5.15 -28.55 19.12
CA ASN A 326 4.28 -27.85 20.08
C ASN A 326 3.79 -26.48 19.59
N ASN A 327 4.21 -26.05 18.40
CA ASN A 327 4.08 -24.66 17.97
C ASN A 327 3.11 -24.47 16.80
N PHE A 328 2.70 -25.55 16.13
CA PHE A 328 1.77 -25.47 15.01
C PHE A 328 0.77 -26.63 15.03
N SER A 329 -0.52 -26.31 14.98
CA SER A 329 -1.59 -27.28 14.77
C SER A 329 -2.60 -26.76 13.77
N MET A 330 -3.18 -27.67 13.00
CA MET A 330 -4.17 -27.36 11.98
C MET A 330 -5.26 -28.42 11.95
N SER A 331 -6.52 -27.99 11.86
CA SER A 331 -7.68 -28.86 11.67
C SER A 331 -8.47 -28.40 10.46
N ILE A 332 -8.81 -29.33 9.57
CA ILE A 332 -9.63 -29.10 8.37
C ILE A 332 -10.87 -29.96 8.53
N ASN A 333 -12.05 -29.35 8.54
CA ASN A 333 -13.31 -30.06 8.56
C ASN A 333 -14.14 -29.72 7.31
N CYS A 334 -14.41 -30.72 6.48
CA CYS A 334 -15.24 -30.58 5.27
C CYS A 334 -16.53 -31.41 5.30
N ASN A 335 -16.96 -31.86 6.48
CA ASN A 335 -18.17 -32.68 6.64
C ASN A 335 -19.49 -31.91 6.43
N ASN A 336 -19.41 -30.59 6.26
CA ASN A 336 -20.56 -29.72 6.04
C ASN A 336 -20.88 -29.66 4.54
N SER A 337 -21.95 -30.33 4.13
CA SER A 337 -22.48 -30.16 2.77
C SER A 337 -23.04 -28.75 2.61
N ILE A 338 -22.80 -28.16 1.45
CA ILE A 338 -23.42 -26.89 1.04
C ILE A 338 -24.95 -26.92 1.13
N LYS A 339 -25.54 -25.75 1.38
CA LYS A 339 -26.98 -25.55 1.29
C LYS A 339 -27.35 -25.39 -0.20
N SER A 340 -27.97 -26.43 -0.78
CA SER A 340 -28.32 -26.44 -2.21
C SER A 340 -29.31 -25.33 -2.56
N ILE A 341 -28.96 -24.54 -3.59
CA ILE A 341 -29.83 -23.46 -4.14
C ILE A 341 -30.94 -24.05 -5.03
N ILE A 342 -30.82 -25.33 -5.44
CA ILE A 342 -31.56 -25.88 -6.59
C ILE A 342 -33.08 -26.10 -6.34
N ASN A 343 -33.60 -26.01 -5.12
CA ASN A 343 -34.98 -26.44 -4.87
C ASN A 343 -36.09 -25.38 -4.77
N GLU A 344 -35.82 -24.06 -4.86
CA GLU A 344 -36.94 -23.09 -4.71
C GLU A 344 -37.06 -21.98 -5.78
N LYS A 345 -35.96 -21.56 -6.43
CA LYS A 345 -36.06 -20.46 -7.43
C LYS A 345 -36.30 -20.92 -8.87
N ILE A 346 -35.82 -22.09 -9.28
CA ILE A 346 -35.93 -22.53 -10.69
C ILE A 346 -37.36 -23.01 -11.03
N LEU A 347 -38.14 -23.50 -10.05
CA LEU A 347 -39.56 -23.79 -10.27
C LEU A 347 -40.47 -22.55 -10.26
N SER A 348 -39.99 -21.37 -9.84
CA SER A 348 -40.79 -20.14 -9.83
C SER A 348 -40.44 -19.15 -10.94
N THR A 349 -39.31 -19.33 -11.64
CA THR A 349 -38.89 -18.44 -12.75
C THR A 349 -39.01 -19.03 -14.15
N THR A 350 -39.56 -20.24 -14.32
CA THR A 350 -39.94 -20.76 -15.65
C THR A 350 -41.12 -20.02 -16.31
N ASN A 351 -41.48 -18.81 -15.84
CA ASN A 351 -42.50 -17.98 -16.48
C ASN A 351 -42.26 -16.45 -16.46
N LYS A 352 -41.07 -15.94 -16.13
CA LYS A 352 -40.76 -14.51 -16.35
C LYS A 352 -39.31 -14.29 -16.75
N GLU A 353 -39.13 -13.93 -18.02
CA GLU A 353 -37.94 -13.25 -18.53
C GLU A 353 -37.64 -12.02 -17.66
N ILE A 354 -36.56 -12.10 -16.88
CA ILE A 354 -35.88 -10.92 -16.37
C ILE A 354 -34.39 -11.17 -16.58
N LEU A 355 -33.85 -10.64 -17.67
CA LEU A 355 -32.41 -10.40 -17.81
C LEU A 355 -32.01 -9.33 -16.76
N PRO A 356 -31.09 -9.61 -15.83
CA PRO A 356 -30.42 -8.54 -15.14
C PRO A 356 -29.40 -7.92 -16.11
N LYS A 357 -29.61 -6.66 -16.46
CA LYS A 357 -28.55 -5.80 -17.03
C LYS A 357 -27.47 -5.62 -15.95
N TYR A 358 -26.46 -6.47 -15.94
CA TYR A 358 -25.15 -6.03 -15.51
C TYR A 358 -24.56 -5.25 -16.68
N LYS A 359 -24.67 -3.93 -16.60
CA LYS A 359 -23.91 -3.04 -17.47
C LYS A 359 -22.51 -2.97 -16.88
N ASP A 360 -21.55 -3.33 -17.72
CA ASP A 360 -20.17 -2.89 -17.62
C ASP A 360 -20.13 -1.36 -17.41
N GLU A 361 -19.71 -0.93 -16.23
CA GLU A 361 -19.18 0.42 -16.01
C GLU A 361 -17.71 0.26 -15.67
N MET A 362 -16.88 0.01 -16.69
CA MET A 362 -15.48 0.43 -16.73
C MET A 362 -14.99 0.37 -18.18
N LEU A 363 -15.48 1.30 -18.99
CA LEU A 363 -14.80 1.80 -20.19
C LEU A 363 -15.28 3.24 -20.37
N VAL A 364 -14.53 4.17 -19.79
CA VAL A 364 -14.62 5.59 -20.18
C VAL A 364 -13.47 5.82 -21.14
N GLU A 365 -13.75 5.73 -22.44
CA GLU A 365 -12.97 6.45 -23.44
C GLU A 365 -13.46 7.91 -23.40
N GLU A 366 -12.65 8.80 -22.85
CA GLU A 366 -12.87 10.24 -23.00
C GLU A 366 -12.28 10.69 -24.34
N GLU A 367 -13.14 10.97 -25.31
CA GLU A 367 -12.78 11.80 -26.46
C GLU A 367 -12.58 13.25 -25.99
N ILE A 368 -11.34 13.73 -26.05
CA ILE A 368 -11.02 15.14 -25.80
C ILE A 368 -11.15 15.89 -27.14
N GLU A 369 -12.23 16.65 -27.30
CA GLU A 369 -12.35 17.64 -28.38
C GLU A 369 -11.62 18.93 -27.99
N TYR A 370 -10.55 19.27 -28.73
CA TYR A 370 -9.82 20.52 -28.54
C TYR A 370 -10.41 21.62 -29.44
N THR A 371 -11.04 22.63 -28.85
CA THR A 371 -11.22 23.93 -29.51
C THR A 371 -10.24 24.95 -28.95
N THR A 372 -9.41 25.50 -29.82
CA THR A 372 -8.40 26.54 -29.52
C THR A 372 -9.03 27.90 -29.24
N PHE A 373 -8.66 28.56 -28.14
CA PHE A 373 -8.18 29.97 -27.99
C PHE A 373 -8.21 30.42 -26.50
N PRO A 374 -7.51 31.51 -26.09
CA PRO A 374 -6.54 31.48 -25.00
C PRO A 374 -7.04 32.06 -23.68
N GLU A 375 -6.25 31.80 -22.64
CA GLU A 375 -6.27 32.37 -21.27
C GLU A 375 -7.25 31.74 -20.27
N LYS A 376 -6.67 30.89 -19.39
CA LYS A 376 -7.04 30.62 -17.98
C LYS A 376 -8.53 30.59 -17.61
N GLU A 377 -9.09 29.42 -17.29
CA GLU A 377 -9.30 28.98 -15.89
C GLU A 377 -10.00 27.61 -15.74
N ILE A 378 -9.83 27.09 -14.52
CA ILE A 378 -10.29 25.89 -13.82
C ILE A 378 -11.78 25.53 -14.07
N ALA A 379 -12.05 24.25 -14.38
CA ALA A 379 -13.40 23.69 -14.40
C ALA A 379 -13.78 23.10 -13.01
N ILE A 380 -14.89 23.55 -12.43
CA ILE A 380 -15.52 22.96 -11.23
C ILE A 380 -16.81 22.25 -11.67
N ILE A 381 -16.88 20.93 -11.53
CA ILE A 381 -18.10 20.15 -11.76
C ILE A 381 -18.83 19.97 -10.42
N LYS A 382 -20.03 20.57 -10.29
CA LYS A 382 -20.95 20.30 -9.16
C LYS A 382 -21.93 19.20 -9.54
N LYS A 383 -21.95 18.11 -8.77
CA LYS A 383 -23.00 17.07 -8.81
C LYS A 383 -23.75 17.12 -7.48
N SER A 384 -25.03 17.46 -7.49
CA SER A 384 -25.88 17.46 -6.29
C SER A 384 -26.56 16.11 -6.11
N LEU A 385 -26.38 15.48 -4.95
CA LEU A 385 -27.23 14.37 -4.49
C LEU A 385 -28.16 14.91 -3.39
N HIS A 386 -29.47 14.76 -3.62
CA HIS A 386 -30.50 15.03 -2.62
C HIS A 386 -30.54 13.86 -1.62
N TYR A 387 -30.43 14.16 -0.33
CA TYR A 387 -30.75 13.21 0.74
C TYR A 387 -31.70 13.87 1.73
N ASP A 388 -32.84 13.22 1.97
CA ASP A 388 -33.87 13.63 2.93
C ASP A 388 -33.45 13.19 4.34
N SER A 389 -33.49 14.10 5.32
CA SER A 389 -33.29 13.76 6.73
C SER A 389 -34.30 14.50 7.62
N THR A 390 -35.22 13.76 8.22
CA THR A 390 -36.03 14.22 9.36
C THR A 390 -35.45 13.67 10.66
N ILE A 391 -34.77 14.50 11.48
CA ILE A 391 -34.67 14.31 12.94
C ILE A 391 -34.71 15.68 13.64
N GLY A 392 -35.49 15.73 14.72
CA GLY A 392 -35.94 16.93 15.43
C GLY A 392 -34.90 17.69 16.26
N SER A 393 -35.29 18.92 16.58
CA SER A 393 -34.52 19.94 17.30
C SER A 393 -34.69 19.86 18.82
N GLU A 394 -33.59 20.04 19.57
CA GLU A 394 -33.63 20.65 20.91
C GLU A 394 -32.69 21.86 20.98
N ARG A 395 -33.17 22.92 21.64
CA ARG A 395 -32.53 24.22 21.81
C ARG A 395 -31.63 24.23 23.05
N LEU A 396 -30.41 24.76 22.94
CA LEU A 396 -29.70 25.37 24.06
C LEU A 396 -29.18 26.77 23.68
N LYS A 397 -29.35 27.69 24.64
CA LYS A 397 -29.05 29.13 24.58
C LYS A 397 -27.63 29.41 25.11
N ASN A 398 -27.02 30.45 24.55
CA ASN A 398 -25.90 31.25 25.06
C ASN A 398 -24.47 30.66 24.97
N GLY A 399 -23.74 31.15 23.97
CA GLY A 399 -22.42 31.80 24.14
C GLY A 399 -21.20 30.92 24.41
N CYS A 400 -20.55 30.48 23.32
CA CYS A 400 -19.25 29.79 23.23
C CYS A 400 -19.22 28.35 23.79
N TYR A 401 -19.04 27.35 22.89
CA TYR A 401 -18.83 25.96 23.27
C TYR A 401 -17.69 25.28 22.50
N GLN A 402 -17.07 24.33 23.23
CA GLN A 402 -15.99 23.42 22.88
C GLN A 402 -16.25 22.57 21.63
N ASN A 403 -15.19 22.20 20.91
CA ASN A 403 -15.22 21.10 19.95
C ASN A 403 -14.62 19.82 20.57
N THR A 404 -15.44 18.78 20.61
CA THR A 404 -15.01 17.37 20.65
C THR A 404 -14.86 16.91 19.21
N VAL A 405 -13.73 16.31 18.85
CA VAL A 405 -13.47 15.78 17.51
C VAL A 405 -13.68 14.26 17.52
N LEU A 406 -14.55 13.77 16.62
CA LEU A 406 -14.73 12.36 16.29
C LEU A 406 -14.46 12.21 14.79
N PHE A 407 -13.57 11.28 14.44
CA PHE A 407 -13.15 11.03 13.06
C PHE A 407 -13.95 9.87 12.46
N PHE A 408 -14.47 10.07 11.23
CA PHE A 408 -14.81 8.99 10.29
C PHE A 408 -14.55 9.45 8.84
N ASN A 409 -14.32 8.45 7.99
CA ASN A 409 -13.60 8.44 6.70
C ASN A 409 -14.08 9.37 5.56
N LEU A 410 -13.10 9.73 4.73
CA LEU A 410 -13.11 10.23 3.34
C LEU A 410 -13.95 11.48 2.97
N GLN A 411 -13.30 12.64 3.03
CA GLN A 411 -13.09 13.62 1.94
C GLN A 411 -12.67 14.97 2.56
N ILE A 412 -11.45 15.42 2.27
CA ILE A 412 -10.93 16.72 2.73
C ILE A 412 -11.13 17.76 1.63
N ILE A 413 -11.89 18.82 1.91
CA ILE A 413 -11.55 20.21 1.56
C ILE A 413 -11.95 21.10 2.76
N PHE A 414 -10.99 21.82 3.33
CA PHE A 414 -11.12 22.72 4.48
C PHE A 414 -11.64 24.12 4.09
N LEU A 415 -12.47 24.75 4.94
CA LEU A 415 -12.28 26.12 5.45
C LEU A 415 -13.37 26.47 6.49
N ILE A 416 -12.99 26.75 7.74
CA ILE A 416 -13.80 27.64 8.60
C ILE A 416 -12.88 28.77 9.06
N VAL A 417 -13.13 29.95 8.48
CA VAL A 417 -12.58 31.22 8.93
C VAL A 417 -13.49 31.73 10.05
N ILE A 418 -12.95 31.89 11.26
CA ILE A 418 -13.65 32.59 12.34
C ILE A 418 -13.15 34.04 12.38
N PHE A 419 -14.01 34.96 11.94
CA PHE A 419 -13.86 36.38 12.22
C PHE A 419 -14.36 36.68 13.62
N CYS A 420 -13.47 37.17 14.49
CA CYS A 420 -13.86 37.90 15.69
C CYS A 420 -13.64 39.39 15.44
N THR A 421 -14.71 40.13 15.11
CA THR A 421 -14.72 41.59 15.14
C THR A 421 -15.57 42.08 16.32
N LYS A 422 -14.96 42.94 17.13
CA LYS A 422 -15.55 43.64 18.29
C LYS A 422 -16.88 44.32 17.97
N PHE A 423 -17.82 44.24 18.90
CA PHE A 423 -18.43 45.42 19.52
C PHE A 423 -18.45 45.25 21.03
#